data_AF-H7FU34-F1
#
_entry.id   AF-H7FU34-F1
#
_cell.length_a   1.000
_cell.length_b   1.000
_cell.length_c   1.000
_cell.angle_alpha   90.00
_cell.angle_beta   90.00
_cell.angle_gamma   90.00
#
_symmetry.space_group_name_H-M   'P 1'
#
loop_
_entity.id
_entity.type
_entity.pdbx_description
1 polymer ?
#
loop_
_entity_poly.entity_id
_entity_poly.type
_entity_poly.pdbx_seq_one_letter_code
_entity_poly.pdbx_strand_id
1 'polypeptide(L)'
;MKHLNFLIAALVLSNVGSYAQKAEKITTKDGVHYITTTIDYPITGTYLFSGEAEPIVQLNPDGTGVFQLHDLSKTNIDWGMECFENGTPKYQKGFNYGVYSLWYKNKSENDAQWTYAHFSIHFQKKKMFISGERSKDYTDSLTELANWSKITYNIVLSTT
;
A
#
# COMPACT_ATOMS: atom_id res chain seq x y z
N MET A 1 37.67 -23.11 22.06
CA MET A 1 36.66 -22.91 20.98
C MET A 1 35.34 -23.60 21.32
N LYS A 2 34.68 -23.25 22.44
CA LYS A 2 33.34 -23.78 22.82
C LYS A 2 32.38 -22.69 23.31
N HIS A 3 32.91 -21.57 23.80
CA HIS A 3 32.12 -20.42 24.24
C HIS A 3 31.84 -19.40 23.12
N LEU A 4 32.56 -19.45 22.00
CA LEU A 4 32.34 -18.54 20.86
C LEU A 4 31.07 -18.89 20.09
N ASN A 5 30.71 -20.18 20.02
CA ASN A 5 29.50 -20.64 19.33
C ASN A 5 28.22 -20.26 20.09
N PHE A 6 28.32 -19.97 21.39
CA PHE A 6 27.17 -19.58 22.21
C PHE A 6 26.82 -18.10 22.05
N LEU A 7 27.80 -17.25 21.72
CA LEU A 7 27.59 -15.81 21.47
C LEU A 7 26.90 -15.53 20.12
N ILE A 8 27.12 -16.38 19.11
CA ILE A 8 26.50 -16.21 17.79
C ILE A 8 25.00 -16.58 17.81
N ALA A 9 24.61 -17.56 18.64
CA ALA A 9 23.21 -17.95 18.77
C ALA A 9 22.33 -16.90 19.49
N ALA A 10 22.93 -16.02 20.30
CA ALA A 10 22.20 -14.98 21.04
C ALA A 10 21.91 -13.71 20.21
N LEU A 11 22.64 -13.48 19.10
CA LEU A 11 22.55 -12.23 18.34
C LEU A 11 21.41 -12.19 17.31
N VAL A 12 20.69 -13.29 17.10
CA VAL A 12 19.68 -13.42 16.03
C VAL A 12 18.26 -13.04 16.46
N LEU A 13 18.01 -12.73 17.75
CA LEU A 13 16.65 -12.60 18.29
C LEU A 13 16.06 -11.18 18.41
N SER A 14 16.69 -10.12 17.89
CA SER A 14 16.23 -8.75 18.13
C SER A 14 16.01 -7.89 16.88
N ASN A 15 15.34 -8.43 15.86
CA ASN A 15 14.84 -7.62 14.73
C ASN A 15 13.40 -7.95 14.34
N VAL A 16 12.53 -8.27 15.32
CA VAL A 16 11.10 -8.04 15.12
C VAL A 16 10.84 -6.55 15.37
N GLY A 17 11.08 -5.74 14.35
CA GLY A 17 10.59 -4.37 14.34
C GLY A 17 9.07 -4.42 14.43
N SER A 18 8.52 -4.16 15.61
CA SER A 18 7.10 -3.87 15.78
C SER A 18 6.83 -2.55 15.06
N TYR A 19 6.49 -2.63 13.77
CA TYR A 19 5.91 -1.50 13.06
C TYR A 19 4.54 -1.27 13.68
N ALA A 20 4.48 -0.45 14.73
CA ALA A 20 3.22 0.12 15.17
C ALA A 20 2.58 0.77 13.93
N GLN A 21 1.42 0.25 13.50
CA GLN A 21 0.68 0.79 12.37
C GLN A 21 0.32 2.23 12.72
N LYS A 22 1.04 3.20 12.15
CA LYS A 22 0.88 4.61 12.47
C LYS A 22 -0.47 5.09 11.91
N ALA A 23 -1.44 5.29 12.79
CA ALA A 23 -2.69 5.95 12.47
C ALA A 23 -2.52 7.47 12.57
N GLU A 24 -2.96 8.20 11.55
CA GLU A 24 -3.09 9.65 11.56
C GLU A 24 -4.56 10.05 11.69
N LYS A 25 -4.86 10.96 12.60
CA LYS A 25 -6.21 11.50 12.77
C LYS A 25 -6.47 12.60 11.74
N ILE A 26 -7.56 12.49 10.99
CA ILE A 26 -8.04 13.50 10.06
C ILE A 26 -9.44 14.00 10.46
N THR A 27 -9.73 15.25 10.10
CA THR A 27 -11.07 15.82 10.25
C THR A 27 -11.62 16.10 8.85
N THR A 28 -12.78 15.53 8.56
CA THR A 28 -13.52 15.71 7.30
C THR A 28 -14.83 16.44 7.61
N LYS A 29 -15.61 16.74 6.57
CA LYS A 29 -16.97 17.31 6.74
C LYS A 29 -17.92 16.36 7.47
N ASP A 30 -17.70 15.06 7.34
CA ASP A 30 -18.57 14.02 7.89
C ASP A 30 -18.13 13.55 9.29
N GLY A 31 -16.96 14.00 9.76
CA GLY A 31 -16.50 13.77 11.12
C GLY A 31 -15.00 13.51 11.24
N VAL A 32 -14.64 12.83 12.32
CA VAL A 32 -13.26 12.44 12.62
C VAL A 32 -13.01 11.04 12.06
N HIS A 33 -11.92 10.89 11.30
CA HIS A 33 -11.46 9.60 10.80
C HIS A 33 -10.00 9.38 11.18
N TYR A 34 -9.55 8.14 11.05
CA TYR A 34 -8.15 7.76 11.18
C TYR A 34 -7.69 7.13 9.86
N ILE A 35 -6.49 7.48 9.40
CA ILE A 35 -5.92 6.97 8.16
C ILE A 35 -4.55 6.33 8.39
N THR A 36 -4.20 5.37 7.54
CA THR A 36 -2.90 4.68 7.51
C THR A 36 -2.46 4.50 6.06
N THR A 37 -1.15 4.49 5.82
CA THR A 37 -0.58 4.18 4.50
C THR A 37 -0.29 2.70 4.31
N THR A 38 -0.49 1.90 5.37
CA THR A 38 -0.14 0.48 5.41
C THR A 38 -1.39 -0.39 5.53
N ILE A 39 -1.58 -1.31 4.59
CA ILE A 39 -2.56 -2.38 4.65
C ILE A 39 -1.89 -3.70 4.23
N ASP A 40 -2.60 -4.83 4.33
CA ASP A 40 -2.06 -6.18 4.01
C ASP A 40 -1.79 -6.43 2.50
N TYR A 41 -1.80 -5.38 1.68
CA TYR A 41 -1.65 -5.44 0.23
C TYR A 41 -0.75 -4.30 -0.28
N PRO A 42 -0.02 -4.49 -1.40
CA PRO A 42 0.92 -3.51 -1.94
C PRO A 42 0.22 -2.38 -2.71
N ILE A 43 -0.49 -1.51 -1.98
CA ILE A 43 -1.32 -0.42 -2.53
C ILE A 43 -0.52 0.77 -3.07
N THR A 44 0.75 0.91 -2.71
CA THR A 44 1.61 1.99 -3.21
C THR A 44 1.99 1.74 -4.66
N GLY A 45 2.04 2.78 -5.48
CA GLY A 45 2.41 2.71 -6.89
C GLY A 45 1.49 3.53 -7.79
N THR A 46 1.61 3.30 -9.10
CA THR A 46 0.88 4.06 -10.11
C THR A 46 -0.33 3.28 -10.61
N TYR A 47 -1.49 3.93 -10.56
CA TYR A 47 -2.78 3.46 -11.07
C TYR A 47 -3.08 4.17 -12.38
N LEU A 48 -3.30 3.40 -13.44
CA LEU A 48 -3.53 3.90 -14.80
C LEU A 48 -5.01 3.91 -15.12
N PHE A 49 -5.48 4.95 -15.81
CA PHE A 49 -6.83 4.99 -16.35
C PHE A 49 -6.95 4.03 -17.55
N SER A 50 -7.90 3.10 -17.48
CA SER A 50 -8.16 2.09 -18.53
C SER A 50 -6.93 1.26 -18.98
N GLY A 51 -5.86 1.23 -18.20
CA GLY A 51 -4.64 0.47 -18.50
C GLY A 51 -3.79 1.01 -19.65
N GLU A 52 -4.10 2.21 -20.19
CA GLU A 52 -3.37 2.80 -21.31
C GLU A 52 -2.23 3.72 -20.84
N ALA A 53 -2.56 4.93 -20.39
CA ALA A 53 -1.64 5.90 -19.80
C ALA A 53 -2.47 6.97 -19.05
N GLU A 54 -1.98 8.21 -18.93
CA GLU A 54 -2.63 9.31 -18.20
C GLU A 54 -4.15 9.41 -18.47
N PRO A 55 -4.97 9.82 -17.48
CA PRO A 55 -4.58 10.33 -16.17
C PRO A 55 -4.17 9.26 -15.17
N ILE A 56 -3.12 9.54 -14.41
CA ILE A 56 -2.63 8.63 -13.36
C ILE A 56 -3.07 9.02 -11.95
N VAL A 57 -3.08 8.05 -11.05
CA VAL A 57 -2.97 8.30 -9.60
C VAL A 57 -1.76 7.56 -9.08
N GLN A 58 -0.86 8.27 -8.42
CA GLN A 58 0.33 7.70 -7.78
C GLN A 58 0.21 7.81 -6.27
N LEU A 59 0.37 6.69 -5.57
CA LEU A 59 0.38 6.61 -4.11
C LEU A 59 1.78 6.22 -3.62
N ASN A 60 2.49 7.14 -2.95
CA ASN A 60 3.82 6.88 -2.37
C ASN A 60 3.72 6.34 -0.93
N PRO A 61 4.64 5.47 -0.48
CA PRO A 61 4.57 4.84 0.85
C PRO A 61 4.52 5.78 2.05
N ASP A 62 5.00 7.01 1.89
CA ASP A 62 5.04 8.05 2.93
C ASP A 62 3.70 8.80 3.12
N GLY A 63 2.66 8.41 2.37
CA GLY A 63 1.36 9.07 2.40
C GLY A 63 1.27 10.29 1.49
N THR A 64 2.26 10.51 0.63
CA THR A 64 2.20 11.52 -0.44
C THR A 64 1.85 10.88 -1.77
N GLY A 65 1.43 11.68 -2.75
CA GLY A 65 1.10 11.14 -4.06
C GLY A 65 0.86 12.22 -5.11
N VAL A 66 0.43 11.77 -6.27
CA VAL A 66 -0.01 12.63 -7.38
C VAL A 66 -1.38 12.16 -7.82
N PHE A 67 -2.34 13.07 -7.92
CA PHE A 67 -3.64 12.84 -8.53
C PHE A 67 -3.71 13.65 -9.82
N GLN A 68 -3.91 12.97 -10.94
CA GLN A 68 -4.12 13.63 -12.22
C GLN A 68 -5.61 13.63 -12.60
N LEU A 69 -6.14 14.80 -12.90
CA LEU A 69 -7.49 14.98 -13.41
C LEU A 69 -7.55 14.65 -14.92
N HIS A 70 -8.76 14.52 -15.46
CA HIS A 70 -8.96 14.17 -16.87
C HIS A 70 -8.46 15.25 -17.84
N ASP A 71 -8.35 16.50 -17.39
CA ASP A 71 -7.73 17.61 -18.14
C ASP A 71 -6.18 17.57 -18.09
N LEU A 72 -5.62 16.48 -17.56
CA LEU A 72 -4.19 16.24 -17.37
C LEU A 72 -3.51 17.12 -16.32
N SER A 73 -4.24 17.98 -15.60
CA SER A 73 -3.70 18.72 -14.47
C SER A 73 -3.26 17.76 -13.36
N LYS A 74 -2.06 17.98 -12.83
CA LYS A 74 -1.44 17.15 -11.79
C LYS A 74 -1.45 17.91 -10.47
N THR A 75 -1.97 17.25 -9.45
CA THR A 75 -2.03 17.79 -8.10
C THR A 75 -1.26 16.87 -7.16
N ASN A 76 -0.33 17.44 -6.40
CA ASN A 76 0.32 16.72 -5.31
C ASN A 76 -0.70 16.52 -4.19
N ILE A 77 -0.79 15.31 -3.67
CA ILE A 77 -1.76 14.96 -2.62
C ILE A 77 -1.07 14.40 -1.38
N ASP A 78 -1.70 14.59 -0.24
CA ASP A 78 -1.54 13.68 0.90
C ASP A 78 -2.69 12.67 0.88
N TRP A 79 -2.44 11.42 1.25
CA TRP A 79 -3.41 10.33 1.19
C TRP A 79 -3.24 9.32 2.34
N GLY A 80 -4.31 8.56 2.60
CA GLY A 80 -4.27 7.39 3.47
C GLY A 80 -5.54 6.54 3.35
N MET A 81 -5.45 5.26 3.70
CA MET A 81 -6.59 4.35 3.81
C MET A 81 -7.23 4.48 5.18
N GLU A 82 -8.55 4.48 5.23
CA GLU A 82 -9.26 4.57 6.50
C GLU A 82 -8.99 3.36 7.39
N CYS A 83 -8.79 3.63 8.68
CA CYS A 83 -8.47 2.65 9.70
C CYS A 83 -9.18 2.96 11.02
N PHE A 84 -9.02 2.05 11.98
CA PHE A 84 -9.31 2.31 13.38
C PHE A 84 -8.17 3.12 14.01
N GLU A 85 -8.40 3.66 15.21
CA GLU A 85 -7.41 4.45 15.94
C GLU A 85 -6.10 3.70 16.22
N ASN A 86 -6.15 2.38 16.30
CA ASN A 86 -4.98 1.50 16.47
C ASN A 86 -4.21 1.23 15.15
N GLY A 87 -4.62 1.82 14.03
CA GLY A 87 -4.00 1.63 12.71
C GLY A 87 -4.51 0.43 11.91
N THR A 88 -5.40 -0.41 12.48
CA THR A 88 -5.97 -1.55 11.76
C THR A 88 -6.87 -1.05 10.60
N PRO A 89 -6.62 -1.47 9.34
CA PRO A 89 -7.40 -1.01 8.19
C PRO A 89 -8.89 -1.36 8.30
N LYS A 90 -9.76 -0.42 7.93
CA LYS A 90 -11.20 -0.65 7.82
C LYS A 90 -11.54 -1.02 6.39
N TYR A 91 -12.24 -2.12 6.21
CA TYR A 91 -12.69 -2.55 4.89
C TYR A 91 -13.95 -3.41 4.95
N GLN A 92 -14.70 -3.40 3.86
CA GLN A 92 -15.82 -4.30 3.65
C GLN A 92 -15.35 -5.47 2.81
N LYS A 93 -15.52 -6.68 3.34
CA LYS A 93 -15.14 -7.92 2.67
C LYS A 93 -16.32 -8.44 1.83
N GLY A 94 -16.10 -8.56 0.53
CA GLY A 94 -16.95 -9.34 -0.38
C GLY A 94 -16.41 -10.76 -0.58
N PHE A 95 -17.08 -11.56 -1.40
CA PHE A 95 -16.66 -12.94 -1.70
C PHE A 95 -15.26 -13.00 -2.34
N ASN A 96 -14.96 -12.07 -3.25
CA ASN A 96 -13.73 -12.06 -4.05
C ASN A 96 -13.17 -10.65 -4.23
N TYR A 97 -13.53 -9.74 -3.33
CA TYR A 97 -13.01 -8.39 -3.33
C TYR A 97 -13.03 -7.80 -1.91
N GLY A 98 -12.20 -6.81 -1.67
CA GLY A 98 -12.22 -5.97 -0.48
C GLY A 98 -12.39 -4.51 -0.88
N VAL A 99 -13.25 -3.78 -0.17
CA VAL A 99 -13.49 -2.34 -0.38
C VAL A 99 -12.95 -1.56 0.79
N TYR A 100 -12.14 -0.55 0.50
CA TYR A 100 -11.54 0.37 1.46
C TYR A 100 -11.98 1.81 1.15
N SER A 101 -11.93 2.66 2.16
CA SER A 101 -12.06 4.11 1.98
C SER A 101 -10.66 4.71 1.81
N LEU A 102 -10.38 5.29 0.64
CA LEU A 102 -9.18 6.10 0.43
C LEU A 102 -9.53 7.56 0.70
N TRP A 103 -8.76 8.22 1.56
CA TRP A 103 -8.86 9.66 1.79
C TRP A 103 -7.67 10.35 1.16
N TYR A 104 -7.90 11.47 0.48
CA TYR A 104 -6.83 12.30 -0.07
C TYR A 104 -7.18 13.79 0.00
N LYS A 105 -6.18 14.66 0.00
CA LYS A 105 -6.35 16.12 -0.10
C LYS A 105 -5.24 16.74 -0.94
N ASN A 106 -5.49 17.91 -1.51
CA ASN A 106 -4.44 18.68 -2.18
C ASN A 106 -3.39 19.12 -1.14
N LYS A 107 -2.12 18.87 -1.43
CA LYS A 107 -0.99 19.22 -0.56
C LYS A 107 -0.59 20.69 -0.67
N SER A 108 -0.82 21.30 -1.83
CA SER A 108 -0.42 22.68 -2.12
C SER A 108 -1.42 23.73 -1.64
N GLU A 109 -2.63 23.31 -1.28
CA GLU A 109 -3.71 24.18 -0.79
C GLU A 109 -3.78 24.13 0.74
N ASN A 110 -3.66 25.28 1.40
CA ASN A 110 -3.60 25.36 2.87
C ASN A 110 -4.92 24.97 3.56
N ASP A 111 -6.06 25.12 2.89
CA ASP A 111 -7.41 24.84 3.37
C ASP A 111 -8.06 23.64 2.66
N ALA A 112 -7.25 22.82 1.99
CA ALA A 112 -7.69 21.63 1.29
C ALA A 112 -8.48 20.70 2.20
N GLN A 113 -9.66 20.29 1.73
CA GLN A 113 -10.52 19.36 2.43
C GLN A 113 -10.16 17.92 2.04
N TRP A 114 -10.21 17.02 3.03
CA TRP A 114 -10.11 15.59 2.77
C TRP A 114 -11.29 15.11 1.94
N THR A 115 -10.98 14.44 0.84
CA THR A 115 -11.93 13.90 -0.12
C THR A 115 -11.89 12.38 -0.08
N TYR A 116 -13.07 11.76 -0.05
CA TYR A 116 -13.23 10.32 -0.12
C TYR A 116 -13.09 9.83 -1.57
N ALA A 117 -12.39 8.72 -1.75
CA ALA A 117 -12.35 7.93 -2.96
C ALA A 117 -12.61 6.45 -2.62
N HIS A 118 -13.38 5.79 -3.48
CA HIS A 118 -13.61 4.36 -3.38
C HIS A 118 -12.36 3.60 -3.80
N PHE A 119 -11.86 2.69 -2.95
CA PHE A 119 -10.75 1.81 -3.27
C PHE A 119 -11.20 0.36 -3.21
N SER A 120 -10.85 -0.44 -4.23
CA SER A 120 -11.20 -1.87 -4.24
C SER A 120 -10.01 -2.74 -4.64
N ILE A 121 -9.95 -3.94 -4.05
CA ILE A 121 -9.00 -5.00 -4.41
C ILE A 121 -9.82 -6.19 -4.89
N HIS A 122 -9.55 -6.67 -6.09
CA HIS A 122 -10.18 -7.86 -6.68
C HIS A 122 -9.20 -9.03 -6.67
N PHE A 123 -9.45 -10.01 -5.79
CA PHE A 123 -8.45 -11.01 -5.44
C PHE A 123 -8.12 -11.98 -6.58
N GLN A 124 -9.13 -12.56 -7.24
CA GLN A 124 -8.88 -13.45 -8.40
C GLN A 124 -8.25 -12.72 -9.59
N LYS A 125 -8.62 -11.46 -9.83
CA LYS A 125 -8.06 -10.66 -10.93
C LYS A 125 -6.67 -10.12 -10.61
N LYS A 126 -6.23 -10.22 -9.34
CA LYS A 126 -5.01 -9.61 -8.84
C LYS A 126 -4.88 -8.13 -9.23
N LYS A 127 -6.00 -7.39 -9.13
CA LYS A 127 -6.09 -5.99 -9.58
C LYS A 127 -6.72 -5.13 -8.49
N MET A 128 -6.20 -3.91 -8.35
CA MET A 128 -6.71 -2.87 -7.46
C MET A 128 -7.27 -1.72 -8.28
N PHE A 129 -8.26 -1.02 -7.73
CA PHE A 129 -8.91 0.12 -8.38
C PHE A 129 -9.07 1.31 -7.44
N ILE A 130 -8.91 2.51 -8.00
CA ILE A 130 -9.27 3.80 -7.38
C ILE A 130 -10.41 4.38 -8.20
N SER A 131 -11.52 4.66 -7.53
CA SER A 131 -12.77 5.17 -8.10
C SER A 131 -13.33 4.31 -9.26
N GLY A 132 -12.98 3.02 -9.30
CA GLY A 132 -13.43 2.06 -10.33
C GLY A 132 -12.74 2.17 -11.69
N GLU A 133 -12.07 3.28 -12.00
CA GLU A 133 -11.52 3.57 -13.33
C GLU A 133 -10.01 3.39 -13.42
N ARG A 134 -9.29 3.83 -12.37
CA ARG A 134 -7.83 3.78 -12.34
C ARG A 134 -7.39 2.49 -11.68
N SER A 135 -6.57 1.71 -12.37
CA SER A 135 -6.24 0.36 -11.93
C SER A 135 -4.75 0.07 -11.90
N LYS A 136 -4.38 -0.87 -11.05
CA LYS A 136 -3.02 -1.39 -10.89
C LYS A 136 -3.09 -2.89 -10.63
N ASP A 137 -2.29 -3.66 -11.35
CA ASP A 137 -2.11 -5.09 -11.04
C ASP A 137 -1.20 -5.26 -9.82
N TYR A 138 -1.42 -6.31 -9.05
CA TYR A 138 -0.57 -6.66 -7.92
C TYR A 138 -0.17 -8.12 -7.97
N THR A 139 0.97 -8.42 -7.36
CA THR A 139 1.43 -9.79 -7.18
C THR A 139 1.45 -10.08 -5.69
N ASP A 140 1.02 -11.29 -5.30
CA ASP A 140 1.12 -11.70 -3.91
C ASP A 140 2.61 -11.83 -3.55
N SER A 141 3.02 -11.26 -2.42
CA SER A 141 4.41 -11.27 -1.94
C SER A 141 5.00 -12.69 -1.83
N LEU A 142 4.16 -13.70 -1.61
CA LEU A 142 4.55 -15.11 -1.61
C LEU A 142 5.03 -15.61 -2.98
N THR A 143 4.48 -15.06 -4.06
CA THR A 143 4.90 -15.39 -5.44
C THR A 143 6.28 -14.83 -5.74
N GLU A 144 6.61 -13.67 -5.18
CA GLU A 144 7.91 -13.02 -5.35
C GLU A 144 9.00 -13.80 -4.60
N LEU A 145 8.77 -14.17 -3.35
CA LEU A 145 9.66 -15.04 -2.57
C LEU A 145 9.86 -16.42 -3.22
N ALA A 146 8.82 -16.98 -3.84
CA ALA A 146 8.91 -18.23 -4.59
C ALA A 146 9.72 -18.10 -5.90
N ASN A 147 9.76 -16.92 -6.51
CA ASN A 147 10.58 -16.66 -7.70
C ASN A 147 12.06 -16.46 -7.31
N TRP A 148 12.34 -15.74 -6.23
CA TRP A 148 13.71 -15.59 -5.70
C TRP A 148 14.32 -16.93 -5.26
N SER A 149 13.54 -17.80 -4.62
CA SER A 149 14.01 -19.13 -4.21
C SER A 149 14.35 -20.03 -5.40
N LYS A 150 13.56 -19.98 -6.48
CA LYS A 150 13.85 -20.70 -7.74
C LYS A 150 15.11 -20.19 -8.44
N ILE A 151 15.30 -18.87 -8.49
CA ILE A 151 16.51 -18.26 -9.10
C ILE A 151 17.76 -18.68 -8.32
N THR A 152 17.70 -18.61 -6.99
CA THR A 152 18.82 -18.97 -6.11
C THR A 152 19.19 -20.45 -6.27
N TYR A 153 18.19 -21.34 -6.36
CA TYR A 153 18.42 -22.79 -6.57
C TYR A 153 19.08 -23.10 -7.91
N ASN A 154 18.68 -22.41 -9.00
CA ASN A 154 19.26 -22.63 -10.33
C ASN A 154 20.70 -22.08 -10.47
N ILE A 155 21.06 -21.03 -9.75
CA ILE A 155 22.44 -20.52 -9.71
C ILE A 155 23.37 -21.51 -8.98
N VAL A 156 22.88 -22.12 -7.89
CA VAL A 156 23.66 -23.11 -7.14
C VAL A 156 23.90 -24.39 -7.95
N LEU A 157 22.95 -24.82 -8.78
CA LEU A 157 23.08 -26.03 -9.61
C LEU A 157 23.88 -25.85 -10.90
N SER A 158 24.09 -24.61 -11.36
CA SER A 158 24.89 -24.31 -12.56
C SER A 158 26.37 -24.05 -12.27
N THR A 159 26.74 -24.06 -10.97
CA THR A 159 28.11 -23.83 -10.49
C THR A 159 28.75 -25.09 -9.88
N THR A 160 28.10 -26.25 -10.02
CA THR A 160 28.59 -27.60 -9.67
C THR A 160 28.68 -28.46 -10.91
#